data_AF-A0AAD2E403-F1
#
_entry.id   AF-A0AAD2E403-F1
#
_cell.length_a   1.000
_cell.length_b   1.000
_cell.length_c   1.000
_cell.angle_alpha   90.00
_cell.angle_beta   90.00
_cell.angle_gamma   90.00
#
_symmetry.space_group_name_H-M   'P 1'
#
loop_
_entity.id
_entity.type
_entity.pdbx_description
1 polymer ?
#
loop_
_entity_poly.entity_id
_entity_poly.type
_entity_poly.pdbx_seq_one_letter_code
_entity_poly.pdbx_strand_id
1 'polypeptide(L)'
;MATGPRILSTKEADIQMMLAAEVHLGTKNCDFQMERYVFKRRNDGIYIINLGKTWEKLQIAARVIVAIENPQDIIVQSARPYGQRAVLKFAQYTGAHAIAGRHTPGTFTNQLQTSFSEPRLLILTDPRTDHQPIKEAALGNIPTIAFCDTDSPMRYVDIGIPANNKGKHSIGCLFWLLARMVLQMRGVIAPGHKWDIMVDLFFYREPEEAKEQEEEEVPALPDYGDYTAGALAGADWSSLQIPEGQWAPETASAIPPAASDWTADVGVTADGWDQAAPPPMEAPGVDVMPPAPPAAPTGWE
;
A
#
# COMPACT_ATOMS: atom_id res chain seq x y z
N MET A 1 6.01 -50.16 10.14
CA MET A 1 6.05 -48.98 11.04
C MET A 1 5.62 -47.78 10.21
N ALA A 2 4.76 -46.91 10.74
CA ALA A 2 4.52 -45.62 10.10
C ALA A 2 5.76 -44.74 10.34
N THR A 3 6.43 -44.30 9.29
CA THR A 3 7.47 -43.28 9.40
C THR A 3 6.83 -41.98 9.86
N GLY A 4 7.28 -41.44 11.00
CA GLY A 4 6.78 -40.15 11.50
C GLY A 4 6.97 -39.03 10.48
N PRO A 5 6.18 -37.94 10.57
CA PRO A 5 6.23 -36.85 9.60
C PRO A 5 7.64 -36.27 9.51
N ARG A 6 8.25 -36.33 8.31
CA ARG A 6 9.57 -35.76 8.02
C ARG A 6 9.51 -34.26 8.31
N ILE A 7 10.35 -33.80 9.24
CA ILE A 7 10.60 -32.38 9.43
C ILE A 7 11.25 -31.86 8.14
N LEU A 8 10.56 -30.95 7.45
CA LEU A 8 11.06 -30.31 6.25
C LEU A 8 12.11 -29.26 6.62
N SER A 9 13.17 -29.15 5.81
CA SER A 9 14.04 -27.99 5.84
C SER A 9 13.27 -26.72 5.44
N THR A 10 13.76 -25.54 5.82
CA THR A 10 13.14 -24.26 5.47
C THR A 10 12.91 -24.13 3.96
N LYS A 11 13.93 -24.45 3.15
CA LYS A 11 13.84 -24.45 1.68
C LYS A 11 12.79 -25.44 1.14
N GLU A 12 12.63 -26.62 1.74
CA GLU A 12 11.58 -27.57 1.34
C GLU A 12 10.18 -27.06 1.68
N ALA A 13 9.99 -26.49 2.87
CA ALA A 13 8.71 -25.90 3.29
C ALA A 13 8.32 -24.68 2.43
N ASP A 14 9.28 -23.83 2.08
CA ASP A 14 9.05 -22.68 1.20
C ASP A 14 8.77 -23.10 -0.26
N ILE A 15 9.40 -24.19 -0.74
CA ILE A 15 9.04 -24.79 -2.04
C ILE A 15 7.63 -25.41 -2.00
N GLN A 16 7.22 -26.04 -0.89
CA GLN A 16 5.85 -26.52 -0.72
C GLN A 16 4.84 -25.35 -0.77
N MET A 17 5.16 -24.21 -0.15
CA MET A 17 4.34 -23.00 -0.21
C MET A 17 4.26 -22.44 -1.64
N MET A 18 5.37 -22.34 -2.37
CA MET A 18 5.38 -21.91 -3.78
C MET A 18 4.65 -22.89 -4.71
N LEU A 19 4.62 -24.19 -4.39
CA LEU A 19 3.81 -25.17 -5.12
C LEU A 19 2.31 -24.96 -4.88
N ALA A 20 1.91 -24.76 -3.62
CA ALA A 20 0.52 -24.51 -3.24
C ALA A 20 -0.02 -23.18 -3.78
N ALA A 21 0.80 -22.13 -3.82
CA ALA A 21 0.46 -20.82 -4.40
C ALA A 21 0.60 -20.75 -5.94
N GLU A 22 0.74 -21.89 -6.63
CA GLU A 22 0.82 -22.02 -8.09
C GLU A 22 1.95 -21.22 -8.79
N VAL A 23 2.99 -20.84 -8.06
CA VAL A 23 4.14 -20.05 -8.55
C VAL A 23 4.86 -20.73 -9.73
N HIS A 24 4.76 -22.06 -9.81
CA HIS A 24 5.40 -22.92 -10.81
C HIS A 24 4.68 -22.98 -12.17
N LEU A 25 3.46 -22.46 -12.27
CA LEU A 25 2.67 -22.46 -13.51
C LEU A 25 2.96 -21.20 -14.34
N GLY A 26 3.71 -21.36 -15.43
CA GLY A 26 3.89 -20.30 -16.42
C GLY A 26 2.73 -20.24 -17.43
N THR A 27 3.00 -19.68 -18.61
CA THR A 27 1.98 -19.55 -19.67
C THR A 27 2.16 -20.57 -20.80
N LYS A 28 1.35 -20.45 -21.86
CA LYS A 28 1.49 -21.24 -23.10
C LYS A 28 2.64 -20.76 -24.01
N ASN A 29 3.14 -19.55 -23.78
CA ASN A 29 4.20 -18.90 -24.56
C ASN A 29 5.49 -18.79 -23.72
N CYS A 30 6.64 -18.69 -24.40
CA CYS A 30 7.91 -18.39 -23.74
C CYS A 30 8.65 -17.29 -24.51
N ASP A 31 9.19 -16.31 -23.81
CA ASP A 31 10.21 -15.40 -24.32
C ASP A 31 11.58 -16.11 -24.32
N PHE A 32 12.40 -15.83 -25.32
CA PHE A 32 13.73 -16.45 -25.50
C PHE A 32 14.67 -16.24 -24.30
N GLN A 33 14.53 -15.13 -23.56
CA GLN A 33 15.34 -14.86 -22.38
C GLN A 33 14.84 -15.60 -21.13
N MET A 34 13.59 -16.08 -21.15
CA MET A 34 12.94 -16.82 -20.06
C MET A 34 13.12 -18.34 -20.16
N GLU A 35 13.47 -18.88 -21.33
CA GLU A 35 13.69 -20.33 -21.54
C GLU A 35 14.66 -20.94 -20.52
N ARG A 36 15.72 -20.21 -20.16
CA ARG A 36 16.71 -20.60 -19.13
C ARG A 36 16.14 -20.83 -17.72
N TYR A 37 14.92 -20.39 -17.44
CA TYR A 37 14.22 -20.59 -16.15
C TYR A 37 13.10 -21.64 -16.22
N VAL A 38 12.67 -22.03 -17.43
CA VAL A 38 11.72 -23.12 -17.65
C VAL A 38 12.37 -24.46 -17.26
N PHE A 39 11.56 -25.39 -16.75
CA PHE A 39 11.96 -26.77 -16.46
C PHE A 39 11.49 -27.74 -17.54
N LYS A 40 10.19 -27.71 -17.89
CA LYS A 40 9.59 -28.50 -18.97
C LYS A 40 8.27 -27.89 -19.43
N ARG A 41 7.75 -28.30 -20.58
CA ARG A 41 6.36 -28.04 -20.99
C ARG A 41 5.45 -29.16 -20.48
N ARG A 42 4.22 -28.81 -20.09
CA ARG A 42 3.12 -29.73 -19.77
C ARG A 42 2.31 -30.04 -21.05
N ASN A 43 1.59 -31.16 -21.05
CA ASN A 43 0.74 -31.60 -22.17
C ASN A 43 -0.25 -30.49 -22.62
N ASP A 44 -0.76 -29.71 -21.68
CA ASP A 44 -1.71 -28.59 -21.89
C ASP A 44 -1.09 -27.36 -22.60
N GLY A 45 0.18 -27.46 -23.01
CA GLY A 45 0.98 -26.40 -23.63
C GLY A 45 1.59 -25.41 -22.63
N ILE A 46 1.22 -25.47 -21.36
CA ILE A 46 1.74 -24.62 -20.28
C ILE A 46 3.20 -24.95 -19.96
N TYR A 47 4.06 -23.95 -19.82
CA TYR A 47 5.43 -24.09 -19.33
C TYR A 47 5.49 -24.16 -17.81
N ILE A 48 6.29 -25.08 -17.27
CA ILE A 48 6.54 -25.23 -15.83
C ILE A 48 7.85 -24.51 -15.49
N ILE A 49 7.79 -23.58 -14.54
CA ILE A 49 8.94 -22.79 -14.07
C ILE A 49 9.76 -23.59 -13.05
N ASN A 50 11.09 -23.48 -13.09
CA ASN A 50 11.97 -24.14 -12.12
C ASN A 50 12.04 -23.35 -10.80
N LEU A 51 11.26 -23.80 -9.79
CA LEU A 51 11.22 -23.18 -8.46
C LEU A 51 12.59 -23.11 -7.75
N GLY A 52 13.57 -23.95 -8.09
CA GLY A 52 14.93 -23.83 -7.58
C GLY A 52 15.60 -22.54 -8.05
N LYS A 53 15.44 -22.20 -9.34
CA LYS A 53 15.92 -20.95 -9.94
C LYS A 53 15.11 -19.75 -9.47
N THR A 54 13.80 -19.89 -9.25
CA THR A 54 12.96 -18.88 -8.60
C THR A 54 13.51 -18.53 -7.22
N TRP A 55 13.76 -19.54 -6.38
CA TRP A 55 14.30 -19.39 -5.03
C TRP A 55 15.68 -18.71 -5.01
N GLU A 56 16.60 -19.13 -5.89
CA GLU A 56 17.94 -18.53 -6.02
C GLU A 56 17.86 -17.05 -6.44
N LYS A 57 16.97 -16.71 -7.38
CA LYS A 57 16.71 -15.32 -7.77
C LYS A 57 16.07 -14.48 -6.66
N LEU A 58 15.16 -15.06 -5.88
CA LEU A 58 14.53 -14.43 -4.72
C LEU A 58 15.57 -14.10 -3.64
N GLN A 59 16.51 -15.02 -3.37
CA GLN A 59 17.64 -14.77 -2.46
C GLN A 59 18.59 -13.67 -2.97
N ILE A 60 18.86 -13.61 -4.28
CA ILE A 60 19.69 -12.54 -4.86
C ILE A 60 18.98 -11.18 -4.73
N ALA A 61 17.69 -11.11 -5.06
CA ALA A 61 16.90 -9.89 -4.90
C ALA A 61 16.87 -9.39 -3.45
N ALA A 62 16.62 -10.29 -2.49
CA ALA A 62 16.63 -9.96 -1.07
C ALA A 62 17.98 -9.36 -0.62
N ARG A 63 19.12 -9.88 -1.10
CA ARG A 63 20.45 -9.30 -0.81
C ARG A 63 20.62 -7.88 -1.35
N VAL A 64 20.13 -7.60 -2.57
CA VAL A 64 20.19 -6.25 -3.16
C VAL A 64 19.33 -5.25 -2.36
N ILE A 65 18.16 -5.67 -1.90
CA ILE A 65 17.24 -4.87 -1.08
C ILE A 65 17.79 -4.59 0.34
N VAL A 66 18.69 -5.44 0.83
CA VAL A 66 19.38 -5.28 2.12
C VAL A 66 20.67 -4.47 1.99
N ALA A 67 21.26 -4.41 0.79
CA ALA A 67 22.44 -3.58 0.51
C ALA A 67 22.13 -2.07 0.39
N ILE A 68 20.86 -1.67 0.49
CA ILE A 68 20.43 -0.27 0.48
C ILE A 68 20.12 0.17 1.91
N GLU A 69 20.84 1.18 2.37
CA GLU A 69 20.86 1.65 3.75
C GLU A 69 19.53 2.27 4.18
N ASN A 70 18.96 3.17 3.37
CA ASN A 70 17.64 3.73 3.59
C ASN A 70 16.56 2.87 2.89
N PRO A 71 15.65 2.20 3.61
CA PRO A 71 14.62 1.40 2.98
C PRO A 71 13.60 2.24 2.20
N GLN A 72 13.39 3.51 2.55
CA GLN A 72 12.40 4.39 1.89
C GLN A 72 12.80 4.75 0.45
N ASP A 73 14.10 4.68 0.11
CA ASP A 73 14.61 4.87 -1.26
C ASP A 73 14.24 3.70 -2.19
N ILE A 74 13.62 2.64 -1.67
CA ILE A 74 13.16 1.49 -2.46
C ILE A 74 11.69 1.69 -2.80
N ILE A 75 11.37 1.81 -4.08
CA ILE A 75 9.97 1.86 -4.54
C ILE A 75 9.53 0.47 -4.99
N VAL A 76 8.40 0.04 -4.43
CA VAL A 76 7.71 -1.19 -4.80
C VAL A 76 6.39 -0.81 -5.46
N GLN A 77 6.11 -1.38 -6.63
CA GLN A 77 5.02 -0.92 -7.46
C GLN A 77 4.29 -2.06 -8.16
N SER A 78 2.98 -1.87 -8.32
CA SER A 78 2.13 -2.75 -9.12
C SER A 78 0.96 -1.97 -9.72
N ALA A 79 0.89 -1.90 -11.05
CA ALA A 79 -0.33 -1.44 -11.72
C ALA A 79 -1.45 -2.49 -11.65
N ARG A 80 -1.08 -3.77 -11.51
CA ARG A 80 -2.01 -4.91 -11.57
C ARG A 80 -2.76 -5.09 -10.24
N PRO A 81 -4.11 -5.11 -10.21
CA PRO A 81 -4.90 -5.17 -8.97
C PRO A 81 -4.43 -6.24 -7.97
N TYR A 82 -4.15 -7.46 -8.46
CA TYR A 82 -3.75 -8.59 -7.62
C TYR A 82 -2.41 -8.37 -6.86
N GLY A 83 -1.59 -7.42 -7.29
CA GLY A 83 -0.35 -7.03 -6.60
C GLY A 83 -0.51 -5.86 -5.62
N GLN A 84 -1.56 -5.04 -5.73
CA GLN A 84 -1.68 -3.77 -4.98
C GLN A 84 -1.65 -3.97 -3.46
N ARG A 85 -2.46 -4.92 -2.93
CA ARG A 85 -2.44 -5.27 -1.49
C ARG A 85 -1.11 -5.88 -1.05
N ALA A 86 -0.49 -6.70 -1.88
CA ALA A 86 0.81 -7.30 -1.60
C ALA A 86 1.94 -6.25 -1.51
N VAL A 87 1.93 -5.26 -2.41
CA VAL A 87 2.87 -4.13 -2.43
C VAL A 87 2.71 -3.24 -1.19
N LEU A 88 1.48 -2.88 -0.83
CA LEU A 88 1.20 -2.08 0.37
C LEU A 88 1.64 -2.81 1.65
N LYS A 89 1.41 -4.13 1.76
CA LYS A 89 1.89 -4.94 2.89
C LYS A 89 3.40 -5.13 2.88
N PHE A 90 4.03 -5.27 1.71
CA PHE A 90 5.49 -5.33 1.60
C PHE A 90 6.13 -4.05 2.13
N ALA A 91 5.62 -2.88 1.72
CA ALA A 91 6.06 -1.58 2.23
C ALA A 91 5.88 -1.47 3.75
N GLN A 92 4.69 -1.82 4.27
CA GLN A 92 4.39 -1.77 5.71
C GLN A 92 5.41 -2.52 6.58
N TYR A 93 5.93 -3.65 6.11
CA TYR A 93 6.89 -4.47 6.88
C TYR A 93 8.36 -4.19 6.57
N THR A 94 8.71 -3.74 5.36
CA THR A 94 10.11 -3.51 4.97
C THR A 94 10.57 -2.05 5.11
N GLY A 95 9.64 -1.11 5.34
CA GLY A 95 9.93 0.32 5.34
C GLY A 95 10.21 0.89 3.95
N ALA A 96 9.80 0.18 2.89
CA ALA A 96 9.89 0.64 1.51
C ALA A 96 8.70 1.54 1.13
N HIS A 97 8.86 2.36 0.09
CA HIS A 97 7.77 3.17 -0.44
C HIS A 97 6.91 2.34 -1.42
N ALA A 98 5.59 2.54 -1.42
CA ALA A 98 4.63 1.76 -2.22
C ALA A 98 3.83 2.63 -3.20
N ILE A 99 3.93 2.32 -4.50
CA ILE A 99 3.05 2.87 -5.54
C ILE A 99 2.08 1.77 -6.00
N ALA A 100 0.90 1.75 -5.38
CA ALA A 100 -0.17 0.83 -5.76
C ALA A 100 -1.07 1.45 -6.84
N GLY A 101 -1.34 0.70 -7.91
CA GLY A 101 -2.21 1.14 -9.01
C GLY A 101 -1.46 1.91 -10.10
N ARG A 102 -2.19 2.79 -10.79
CA ARG A 102 -1.73 3.44 -12.02
C ARG A 102 -0.50 4.32 -11.77
N HIS A 103 0.63 3.97 -12.40
CA HIS A 103 1.80 4.86 -12.48
C HIS A 103 1.42 6.21 -13.11
N THR A 104 1.85 7.32 -12.51
CA THR A 104 1.78 8.64 -13.14
C THR A 104 3.04 8.80 -14.01
N PRO A 105 2.92 8.92 -15.35
CA PRO A 105 4.10 9.06 -16.20
C PRO A 105 4.88 10.33 -15.85
N GLY A 106 6.19 10.20 -15.66
CA GLY A 106 7.06 11.28 -15.20
C GLY A 106 7.41 11.25 -13.70
N THR A 107 6.89 10.29 -12.93
CA THR A 107 7.14 10.17 -11.48
C THR A 107 8.64 10.07 -11.12
N PHE A 108 9.48 9.48 -11.98
CA PHE A 108 10.93 9.40 -11.77
C PHE A 108 11.76 10.37 -12.62
N THR A 109 11.13 11.28 -13.38
CA THR A 109 11.84 12.17 -14.34
C THR A 109 11.38 13.63 -14.35
N ASN A 110 10.21 13.94 -13.81
CA ASN A 110 9.64 15.29 -13.76
C ASN A 110 9.72 15.88 -12.35
N GLN A 111 10.78 16.64 -12.07
CA GLN A 111 11.01 17.32 -10.80
C GLN A 111 9.92 18.33 -10.40
N LEU A 112 9.05 18.75 -11.32
CA LEU A 112 7.91 19.64 -11.05
C LEU A 112 6.65 18.90 -10.57
N GLN A 113 6.66 17.56 -10.53
CA GLN A 113 5.52 16.75 -10.09
C GLN A 113 5.51 16.64 -8.56
N THR A 114 4.35 16.84 -7.91
CA THR A 114 4.20 16.71 -6.45
C THR A 114 4.47 15.30 -5.91
N SER A 115 4.36 14.28 -6.76
CA SER A 115 4.72 12.89 -6.46
C SER A 115 6.07 12.47 -7.05
N PHE A 116 6.96 13.43 -7.36
CA PHE A 116 8.30 13.12 -7.85
C PHE A 116 9.09 12.30 -6.82
N SER A 117 9.83 11.29 -7.29
CA SER A 117 10.66 10.43 -6.44
C SER A 117 11.86 9.87 -7.20
N GLU A 118 13.00 9.77 -6.53
CA GLU A 118 14.26 9.24 -7.07
C GLU A 118 14.64 7.93 -6.34
N PRO A 119 13.99 6.79 -6.65
CA PRO A 119 14.27 5.53 -5.98
C PRO A 119 15.66 5.00 -6.35
N ARG A 120 16.38 4.46 -5.35
CA ARG A 120 17.66 3.75 -5.57
C ARG A 120 17.46 2.31 -6.04
N LEU A 121 16.23 1.79 -5.98
CA LEU A 121 15.84 0.46 -6.47
C LEU A 121 14.34 0.41 -6.74
N LEU A 122 13.96 -0.20 -7.86
CA LEU A 122 12.57 -0.41 -8.24
C LEU A 122 12.20 -1.90 -8.22
N ILE A 123 11.07 -2.25 -7.59
CA ILE A 123 10.54 -3.62 -7.52
C ILE A 123 9.15 -3.67 -8.17
N LEU A 124 8.95 -4.52 -9.19
CA LEU A 124 7.76 -4.56 -10.03
C LEU A 124 7.08 -5.93 -10.11
N THR A 125 5.79 -5.93 -10.45
CA THR A 125 4.95 -7.14 -10.47
C THR A 125 4.83 -7.83 -11.82
N ASP A 126 4.80 -7.09 -12.91
CA ASP A 126 4.85 -7.63 -14.26
C ASP A 126 5.43 -6.58 -15.21
N PRO A 127 6.58 -6.83 -15.88
CA PRO A 127 7.16 -5.87 -16.80
C PRO A 127 6.31 -5.59 -18.06
N ARG A 128 5.21 -6.33 -18.28
CA ARG A 128 4.24 -6.06 -19.33
C ARG A 128 3.18 -5.02 -18.91
N THR A 129 2.59 -5.11 -17.71
CA THR A 129 1.73 -4.01 -17.19
C THR A 129 2.58 -2.81 -16.74
N ASP A 130 3.64 -3.06 -15.99
CA ASP A 130 4.46 -2.07 -15.31
C ASP A 130 5.57 -1.51 -16.25
N HIS A 131 5.34 -1.52 -17.57
CA HIS A 131 6.33 -1.18 -18.58
C HIS A 131 6.69 0.33 -18.63
N GLN A 132 5.87 1.20 -18.04
CA GLN A 132 6.12 2.64 -17.99
C GLN A 132 7.19 3.00 -16.93
N PRO A 133 7.06 2.61 -15.65
CA PRO A 133 8.11 2.84 -14.67
C PRO A 133 9.45 2.16 -15.03
N ILE A 134 9.45 1.05 -15.80
CA ILE A 134 10.68 0.46 -16.36
C ILE A 134 11.41 1.41 -17.31
N LYS A 135 10.68 2.09 -18.21
CA LYS A 135 11.28 3.07 -19.13
C LYS A 135 11.82 4.29 -18.39
N GLU A 136 11.11 4.75 -17.36
CA GLU A 136 11.53 5.87 -16.53
C GLU A 136 12.75 5.50 -15.66
N ALA A 137 12.78 4.29 -15.10
CA ALA A 137 13.96 3.75 -14.40
C ALA A 137 15.20 3.67 -15.30
N ALA A 138 15.03 3.24 -16.55
CA ALA A 138 16.11 3.22 -17.54
C ALA A 138 16.63 4.61 -17.95
N LEU A 139 15.86 5.68 -17.72
CA LEU A 139 16.31 7.07 -17.89
C LEU A 139 17.01 7.60 -16.62
N GLY A 140 16.54 7.20 -15.43
CA GLY A 140 17.13 7.57 -14.15
C GLY A 140 18.38 6.77 -13.73
N ASN A 141 18.78 5.75 -14.50
CA ASN A 141 19.80 4.75 -14.13
C ASN A 141 19.43 3.93 -12.87
N ILE A 142 18.13 3.74 -12.65
CA ILE A 142 17.58 3.06 -11.47
C ILE A 142 17.57 1.54 -11.75
N PRO A 143 18.24 0.70 -10.91
CA PRO A 143 18.22 -0.74 -11.09
C PRO A 143 16.83 -1.32 -10.83
N THR A 144 16.42 -2.35 -11.59
CA THR A 144 15.07 -2.93 -11.50
C THR A 144 15.04 -4.43 -11.24
N ILE A 145 14.13 -4.82 -10.34
CA ILE A 145 13.77 -6.20 -10.00
C ILE A 145 12.32 -6.40 -10.41
N ALA A 146 12.00 -7.48 -11.12
CA ALA A 146 10.62 -7.77 -11.53
C ALA A 146 10.27 -9.25 -11.38
N PHE A 147 9.00 -9.54 -11.04
CA PHE A 147 8.45 -10.88 -11.22
C PHE A 147 8.12 -11.09 -12.72
N CYS A 148 8.76 -12.08 -13.33
CA CYS A 148 8.64 -12.38 -14.75
C CYS A 148 8.01 -13.75 -14.97
N ASP A 149 6.83 -13.77 -15.59
CA ASP A 149 6.23 -15.00 -16.13
C ASP A 149 6.92 -15.37 -17.46
N THR A 150 6.64 -16.55 -18.01
CA THR A 150 7.33 -17.07 -19.20
C THR A 150 7.13 -16.20 -20.43
N ASP A 151 6.05 -15.40 -20.51
CA ASP A 151 5.80 -14.42 -21.57
C ASP A 151 6.10 -12.96 -21.18
N SER A 152 6.73 -12.71 -20.02
CA SER A 152 7.16 -11.37 -19.59
C SER A 152 8.49 -10.98 -20.27
N PRO A 153 8.59 -9.81 -20.93
CA PRO A 153 9.83 -9.34 -21.55
C PRO A 153 10.80 -8.79 -20.50
N MET A 154 12.04 -9.28 -20.46
CA MET A 154 13.10 -8.77 -19.55
C MET A 154 13.93 -7.61 -20.16
N ARG A 155 13.27 -6.69 -20.87
CA ARG A 155 13.93 -5.47 -21.37
C ARG A 155 14.07 -4.47 -20.22
N TYR A 156 15.29 -4.01 -19.95
CA TYR A 156 15.64 -3.12 -18.82
C TYR A 156 15.30 -3.72 -17.43
N VAL A 157 15.28 -5.05 -17.32
CA VAL A 157 15.10 -5.79 -16.06
C VAL A 157 16.40 -6.49 -15.68
N ASP A 158 17.06 -6.03 -14.61
CA ASP A 158 18.35 -6.57 -14.17
C ASP A 158 18.16 -7.93 -13.46
N ILE A 159 17.17 -7.99 -12.56
CA ILE A 159 16.84 -9.20 -11.78
C ILE A 159 15.40 -9.61 -12.06
N GLY A 160 15.21 -10.31 -13.18
CA GLY A 160 13.99 -11.09 -13.40
C GLY A 160 13.94 -12.29 -12.43
N ILE A 161 12.94 -12.32 -11.56
CA ILE A 161 12.58 -13.44 -10.69
C ILE A 161 11.53 -14.28 -11.45
N PRO A 162 11.84 -15.51 -11.88
CA PRO A 162 10.94 -16.28 -12.73
C PRO A 162 9.77 -16.86 -11.92
N ALA A 163 8.55 -16.39 -12.16
CA ALA A 163 7.36 -16.79 -11.42
C ALA A 163 6.05 -16.43 -12.13
N ASN A 164 4.97 -17.16 -11.80
CA ASN A 164 3.59 -16.84 -12.20
C ASN A 164 3.17 -15.44 -11.69
N ASN A 165 3.01 -14.45 -12.57
CA ASN A 165 2.52 -13.11 -12.19
C ASN A 165 1.02 -12.91 -12.49
N LYS A 166 0.28 -14.01 -12.72
CA LYS A 166 -1.11 -13.99 -13.20
C LYS A 166 -2.10 -14.37 -12.10
N GLY A 167 -1.80 -15.34 -11.25
CA GLY A 167 -2.66 -15.77 -10.13
C GLY A 167 -2.57 -14.91 -8.86
N LYS A 168 -3.69 -14.73 -8.13
CA LYS A 168 -3.77 -13.90 -6.92
C LYS A 168 -2.90 -14.40 -5.75
N HIS A 169 -2.77 -15.72 -5.59
CA HIS A 169 -1.96 -16.32 -4.53
C HIS A 169 -0.45 -16.26 -4.81
N SER A 170 -0.02 -16.44 -6.07
CA SER A 170 1.41 -16.43 -6.44
C SER A 170 2.08 -15.10 -6.10
N ILE A 171 1.50 -13.96 -6.53
CA ILE A 171 2.09 -12.63 -6.29
C ILE A 171 2.25 -12.34 -4.80
N GLY A 172 1.21 -12.58 -3.99
CA GLY A 172 1.28 -12.36 -2.55
C GLY A 172 2.27 -13.30 -1.84
N CYS A 173 2.34 -14.57 -2.26
CA CYS A 173 3.33 -15.52 -1.75
C CYS A 173 4.77 -15.07 -2.03
N LEU A 174 5.04 -14.54 -3.23
CA LEU A 174 6.37 -14.05 -3.60
C LEU A 174 6.78 -12.83 -2.77
N PHE A 175 5.90 -11.84 -2.62
CA PHE A 175 6.17 -10.68 -1.77
C PHE A 175 6.32 -11.04 -0.29
N TRP A 176 5.51 -11.97 0.23
CA TRP A 176 5.64 -12.47 1.61
C TRP A 176 6.99 -13.16 1.84
N LEU A 177 7.38 -14.08 0.94
CA LEU A 177 8.70 -14.74 1.00
C LEU A 177 9.84 -13.73 0.92
N LEU A 178 9.71 -12.71 0.07
CA LEU A 178 10.73 -11.68 -0.11
C LEU A 178 10.84 -10.77 1.13
N ALA A 179 9.73 -10.27 1.66
CA ALA A 179 9.70 -9.47 2.88
C ALA A 179 10.31 -10.23 4.05
N ARG A 180 9.96 -11.50 4.21
CA ARG A 180 10.50 -12.39 5.24
C ARG A 180 12.01 -12.59 5.10
N MET A 181 12.53 -12.78 3.87
CA MET A 181 13.98 -12.87 3.63
C MET A 181 14.71 -11.56 3.98
N VAL A 182 14.16 -10.41 3.58
CA VAL A 182 14.73 -9.09 3.87
C VAL A 182 14.78 -8.83 5.38
N LEU A 183 13.71 -9.16 6.11
CA LEU A 183 13.65 -9.04 7.57
C LEU A 183 14.59 -9.99 8.31
N GLN A 184 14.78 -11.22 7.81
CA GLN A 184 15.76 -12.17 8.33
C GLN A 184 17.20 -11.71 8.07
N MET A 185 17.49 -11.17 6.89
CA MET A 185 18.81 -10.63 6.54
C MET A 185 19.14 -9.32 7.28
N ARG A 186 18.14 -8.49 7.59
CA ARG A 186 18.28 -7.30 8.47
C ARG A 186 18.32 -7.64 9.97
N GLY A 187 18.23 -8.92 10.35
CA GLY A 187 18.29 -9.37 11.75
C GLY A 187 17.04 -9.08 12.60
N VAL A 188 15.95 -8.58 11.99
CA VAL A 188 14.68 -8.29 12.68
C VAL A 188 13.95 -9.57 13.07
N ILE A 189 14.12 -10.64 12.26
CA ILE A 189 13.57 -11.98 12.53
C ILE A 189 14.73 -12.96 12.64
N ALA A 190 14.80 -13.71 13.74
CA ALA A 190 15.83 -14.72 13.93
C ALA A 190 15.74 -15.82 12.84
N PRO A 191 16.86 -16.23 12.21
CA PRO A 191 16.86 -17.23 11.16
C PRO A 191 16.40 -18.58 11.70
N GLY A 192 15.31 -19.12 11.13
CA GLY A 192 14.67 -20.36 11.57
C GLY A 192 13.42 -20.16 12.43
N HIS A 193 13.16 -18.95 12.95
CA HIS A 193 11.84 -18.63 13.48
C HIS A 193 10.84 -18.51 12.31
N LYS A 194 9.59 -18.94 12.54
CA LYS A 194 8.49 -18.64 11.60
C LYS A 194 8.17 -17.15 11.70
N TRP A 195 7.60 -16.58 10.64
CA TRP A 195 7.04 -15.23 10.71
C TRP A 195 5.56 -15.36 11.08
N ASP A 196 5.14 -14.65 12.13
CA ASP A 196 3.78 -14.77 12.70
C ASP A 196 2.69 -14.26 11.75
N ILE A 197 3.07 -13.39 10.81
CA ILE A 197 2.20 -12.85 9.77
C ILE A 197 1.97 -13.91 8.70
N MET A 198 0.71 -14.31 8.52
CA MET A 198 0.26 -15.28 7.52
C MET A 198 0.37 -14.74 6.09
N VAL A 199 0.64 -15.63 5.13
CA VAL A 199 0.82 -15.30 3.70
C VAL A 199 -0.40 -14.57 3.12
N ASP A 200 -1.58 -15.01 3.52
CA ASP A 200 -2.89 -14.57 3.04
C ASP A 200 -3.18 -13.09 3.33
N LEU A 201 -2.43 -12.47 4.26
CA LEU A 201 -2.47 -11.02 4.45
C LEU A 201 -2.01 -10.26 3.19
N PHE A 202 -1.08 -10.83 2.42
CA PHE A 202 -0.57 -10.28 1.16
C PHE A 202 -1.44 -10.62 -0.06
N PHE A 203 -2.33 -11.62 0.02
CA PHE A 203 -3.22 -11.94 -1.11
C PHE A 203 -4.21 -10.79 -1.35
N TYR A 204 -4.50 -10.53 -2.62
CA TYR A 204 -5.62 -9.69 -3.02
C TYR A 204 -6.93 -10.43 -2.73
N ARG A 205 -7.78 -9.87 -1.85
CA ARG A 205 -9.20 -10.23 -1.75
C ARG A 205 -9.96 -9.46 -2.82
N GLU A 206 -10.91 -10.07 -3.51
CA GLU A 206 -11.78 -9.34 -4.43
C GLU A 206 -12.81 -8.50 -3.64
N PRO A 207 -13.24 -7.32 -4.13
CA PRO A 207 -14.05 -6.37 -3.35
C PRO A 207 -15.52 -6.80 -3.15
N GLU A 208 -15.88 -7.99 -3.64
CA GLU A 208 -17.14 -8.68 -3.43
C GLU A 208 -16.92 -9.77 -2.36
N GLU A 209 -15.98 -10.71 -2.61
CA GLU A 209 -15.49 -11.69 -1.60
C GLU A 209 -15.15 -11.04 -0.24
N ALA A 210 -14.56 -9.84 -0.25
CA ALA A 210 -14.17 -9.12 0.95
C ALA A 210 -15.37 -8.57 1.74
N LYS A 211 -16.46 -8.17 1.07
CA LYS A 211 -17.67 -7.69 1.75
C LYS A 211 -18.47 -8.84 2.32
N GLU A 212 -18.61 -9.93 1.57
CA GLU A 212 -19.23 -11.15 2.06
C GLU A 212 -18.47 -11.67 3.30
N GLN A 213 -17.13 -11.67 3.25
CA GLN A 213 -16.30 -12.02 4.42
C GLN A 213 -16.41 -10.99 5.55
N GLU A 214 -16.53 -9.69 5.30
CA GLU A 214 -16.72 -8.68 6.35
C GLU A 214 -18.14 -8.74 6.97
N GLU A 215 -19.15 -9.14 6.20
CA GLU A 215 -20.52 -9.39 6.65
C GLU A 215 -20.66 -10.73 7.42
N GLU A 216 -19.82 -11.74 7.13
CA GLU A 216 -19.68 -12.98 7.93
C GLU A 216 -18.73 -12.82 9.15
N GLU A 217 -17.66 -12.01 9.04
CA GLU A 217 -16.70 -11.73 10.14
C GLU A 217 -17.27 -10.72 11.16
N VAL A 218 -18.29 -9.91 10.80
CA VAL A 218 -19.15 -9.24 11.79
C VAL A 218 -20.02 -10.31 12.45
N PRO A 219 -19.74 -10.70 13.72
CA PRO A 219 -20.54 -11.72 14.37
C PRO A 219 -21.96 -11.17 14.52
N ALA A 220 -22.96 -11.95 14.10
CA ALA A 220 -24.36 -11.55 14.15
C ALA A 220 -24.70 -10.93 15.51
N LEU A 221 -24.93 -9.62 15.52
CA LEU A 221 -25.30 -8.89 16.72
C LEU A 221 -26.49 -9.61 17.34
N PRO A 222 -26.42 -10.02 18.62
CA PRO A 222 -27.47 -10.83 19.22
C PRO A 222 -28.76 -10.03 19.12
N ASP A 223 -29.73 -10.60 18.39
CA ASP A 223 -31.03 -10.00 18.13
C ASP A 223 -31.59 -9.48 19.45
N TYR A 224 -31.74 -8.15 19.56
CA TYR A 224 -32.02 -7.49 20.83
C TYR A 224 -33.52 -7.63 21.09
N GLY A 225 -33.88 -8.85 21.50
CA GLY A 225 -35.17 -9.45 21.26
C GLY A 225 -36.35 -8.58 21.68
N ASP A 226 -37.36 -8.59 20.81
CA ASP A 226 -38.61 -7.86 20.93
C ASP A 226 -39.19 -7.88 22.36
N TYR A 227 -38.94 -6.80 23.09
CA TYR A 227 -39.39 -6.62 24.47
C TYR A 227 -40.85 -6.15 24.57
N THR A 228 -41.65 -6.28 23.49
CA THR A 228 -43.07 -5.92 23.47
C THR A 228 -44.03 -7.10 23.70
N ALA A 229 -43.51 -8.31 23.95
CA ALA A 229 -44.30 -9.54 24.08
C ALA A 229 -44.28 -10.22 25.48
N GLY A 230 -44.88 -9.57 26.48
CA GLY A 230 -45.72 -10.28 27.46
C GLY A 230 -45.15 -10.64 28.85
N ALA A 231 -45.23 -9.70 29.80
CA ALA A 231 -45.75 -9.97 31.15
C ALA A 231 -46.04 -8.69 31.97
N LEU A 232 -47.24 -8.12 31.83
CA LEU A 232 -48.18 -7.82 32.95
C LEU A 232 -49.43 -7.12 32.41
N ALA A 233 -50.55 -7.24 33.13
CA ALA A 233 -51.86 -6.79 32.66
C ALA A 233 -52.21 -5.36 33.13
N GLY A 234 -52.74 -4.55 32.22
CA GLY A 234 -53.64 -3.43 32.56
C GLY A 234 -53.02 -2.04 32.71
N ALA A 235 -52.77 -1.35 31.59
CA ALA A 235 -52.90 0.11 31.48
C ALA A 235 -53.06 0.52 30.01
N ASP A 236 -54.22 1.05 29.62
CA ASP A 236 -54.42 1.68 28.30
C ASP A 236 -53.69 3.03 28.24
N TRP A 237 -52.90 3.23 27.19
CA TRP A 237 -52.14 4.48 26.95
C TRP A 237 -52.20 4.98 25.49
N SER A 238 -53.27 4.63 24.75
CA SER A 238 -53.49 5.09 23.37
C SER A 238 -54.59 6.14 23.20
N SER A 239 -55.00 6.83 24.27
CA SER A 239 -55.90 7.99 24.18
C SER A 239 -55.84 8.92 25.40
N LEU A 240 -55.00 9.96 25.31
CA LEU A 240 -55.29 11.31 25.83
C LEU A 240 -54.16 12.29 25.47
N GLN A 241 -54.51 13.40 24.82
CA GLN A 241 -53.66 14.59 24.81
C GLN A 241 -53.68 15.20 26.22
N ILE A 242 -52.53 15.59 26.75
CA ILE A 242 -52.43 16.42 27.96
C ILE A 242 -51.76 17.75 27.55
N PRO A 243 -52.34 18.92 27.83
CA PRO A 243 -51.87 20.18 27.24
C PRO A 243 -50.71 20.84 28.00
N GLU A 244 -50.22 21.90 27.37
CA GLU A 244 -49.18 22.80 27.87
C GLU A 244 -49.61 23.60 29.12
N GLY A 245 -48.69 23.74 30.08
CA GLY A 245 -48.70 24.82 31.08
C GLY A 245 -49.25 24.51 32.47
N GLN A 246 -48.37 24.12 33.41
CA GLN A 246 -48.37 24.63 34.80
C GLN A 246 -47.11 24.22 35.60
N TRP A 247 -46.16 25.15 35.75
CA TRP A 247 -45.43 25.32 37.01
C TRP A 247 -44.85 26.75 37.11
N ALA A 248 -44.99 27.36 38.28
CA ALA A 248 -44.46 28.69 38.63
C ALA A 248 -43.78 28.63 40.03
N PRO A 249 -42.91 29.58 40.40
CA PRO A 249 -41.75 29.27 41.25
C PRO A 249 -41.85 29.71 42.72
N GLU A 250 -40.99 29.12 43.56
CA GLU A 250 -40.59 29.61 44.90
C GLU A 250 -39.06 29.54 45.09
N THR A 251 -38.51 30.12 46.18
CA THR A 251 -37.06 30.39 46.39
C THR A 251 -36.68 30.19 47.88
N ALA A 252 -35.43 30.24 48.37
CA ALA A 252 -34.10 30.71 47.89
C ALA A 252 -32.97 29.93 48.64
N SER A 253 -31.68 30.30 48.80
CA SER A 253 -30.82 31.45 48.39
C SER A 253 -29.32 31.13 48.60
N ALA A 254 -28.44 31.66 47.73
CA ALA A 254 -27.03 32.04 47.99
C ALA A 254 -26.00 30.91 48.32
N ILE A 255 -24.67 31.09 48.26
CA ILE A 255 -23.77 32.27 48.10
C ILE A 255 -22.57 31.92 47.11
N PRO A 256 -21.56 32.80 46.81
CA PRO A 256 -20.79 32.81 45.53
C PRO A 256 -19.30 32.36 45.71
N PRO A 257 -18.27 32.65 44.84
CA PRO A 257 -18.18 33.39 43.56
C PRO A 257 -17.54 32.53 42.41
N ALA A 258 -17.05 32.99 41.25
CA ALA A 258 -16.70 34.33 40.72
C ALA A 258 -16.94 34.45 39.18
N ALA A 259 -16.29 35.39 38.47
CA ALA A 259 -16.59 35.74 37.07
C ALA A 259 -15.37 36.07 36.17
N SER A 260 -15.55 35.86 34.86
CA SER A 260 -14.87 36.56 33.75
C SER A 260 -15.76 36.51 32.50
N ASP A 261 -15.78 37.59 31.72
CA ASP A 261 -16.86 37.94 30.77
C ASP A 261 -16.69 37.39 29.32
N TRP A 262 -17.61 37.84 28.44
CA TRP A 262 -17.53 38.02 26.96
C TRP A 262 -18.61 37.33 26.10
N THR A 263 -19.81 37.90 26.11
CA THR A 263 -20.78 37.88 24.99
C THR A 263 -20.47 39.01 23.98
N ALA A 264 -21.09 39.18 22.80
CA ALA A 264 -22.36 38.68 22.26
C ALA A 264 -22.38 38.66 20.70
N ASP A 265 -23.47 38.18 20.10
CA ASP A 265 -23.76 38.21 18.65
C ASP A 265 -25.20 38.71 18.38
N VAL A 266 -25.34 39.78 17.56
CA VAL A 266 -26.58 40.32 16.96
C VAL A 266 -26.17 41.29 15.82
N GLY A 267 -26.84 41.41 14.66
CA GLY A 267 -27.91 40.60 14.08
C GLY A 267 -28.51 41.23 12.81
N VAL A 268 -28.54 40.46 11.71
CA VAL A 268 -29.34 40.57 10.44
C VAL A 268 -29.85 41.95 9.96
N THR A 269 -29.38 42.36 8.76
CA THR A 269 -30.20 42.99 7.70
C THR A 269 -29.81 42.39 6.34
N ALA A 270 -30.66 42.53 5.31
CA ALA A 270 -30.48 41.91 4.00
C ALA A 270 -30.19 42.95 2.90
N ASP A 271 -29.29 42.61 1.95
CA ASP A 271 -29.43 42.84 0.50
C ASP A 271 -28.18 42.35 -0.27
N GLY A 272 -28.35 42.07 -1.58
CA GLY A 272 -27.27 42.08 -2.59
C GLY A 272 -26.26 40.91 -2.64
N TRP A 273 -26.36 40.06 -3.68
CA TRP A 273 -25.26 39.19 -4.15
C TRP A 273 -24.48 39.86 -5.29
N ASP A 274 -23.73 40.92 -5.01
CA ASP A 274 -22.63 41.39 -5.88
C ASP A 274 -21.68 42.37 -5.15
N GLN A 275 -20.51 42.64 -5.72
CA GLN A 275 -19.51 43.66 -5.31
C GLN A 275 -18.91 43.52 -3.89
N ALA A 276 -17.85 42.70 -3.78
CA ALA A 276 -16.84 42.83 -2.73
C ALA A 276 -15.48 43.19 -3.35
N ALA A 277 -14.99 44.40 -3.08
CA ALA A 277 -13.70 44.86 -3.61
C ALA A 277 -12.52 44.22 -2.82
N PRO A 278 -11.44 43.79 -3.48
CA PRO A 278 -10.26 43.26 -2.79
C PRO A 278 -9.53 44.38 -2.01
N PRO A 279 -8.90 44.05 -0.87
CA PRO A 279 -8.13 45.03 -0.10
C PRO A 279 -6.91 45.55 -0.89
N PRO A 280 -6.49 46.81 -0.68
CA PRO A 280 -5.37 47.39 -1.41
C PRO A 280 -4.07 46.65 -1.09
N MET A 281 -3.49 46.00 -2.11
CA MET A 281 -2.20 45.33 -2.01
C MET A 281 -1.08 46.39 -2.08
N GLU A 282 -0.44 46.66 -0.96
CA GLU A 282 0.67 47.60 -0.86
C GLU A 282 1.88 47.06 -1.64
N ALA A 283 2.33 47.80 -2.65
CA ALA A 283 3.34 47.31 -3.59
C ALA A 283 4.74 47.32 -2.93
N PRO A 284 5.50 46.22 -2.99
CA PRO A 284 6.89 46.22 -2.51
C PRO A 284 7.71 47.21 -3.34
N GLY A 285 8.46 48.07 -2.66
CA GLY A 285 9.27 49.11 -3.29
C GLY A 285 10.33 48.55 -4.23
N VAL A 286 10.61 49.27 -5.32
CA VAL A 286 11.68 48.92 -6.26
C VAL A 286 13.02 49.27 -5.62
N ASP A 287 13.66 48.29 -4.99
CA ASP A 287 15.02 48.44 -4.47
C ASP A 287 16.00 48.65 -5.63
N VAL A 288 16.62 49.83 -5.68
CA VAL A 288 17.55 50.20 -6.75
C VAL A 288 18.90 49.55 -6.47
N MET A 289 19.18 48.45 -7.16
CA MET A 289 20.44 47.71 -7.03
C MET A 289 21.64 48.64 -7.28
N PRO A 290 22.59 48.77 -6.33
CA PRO A 290 23.78 49.60 -6.52
C PRO A 290 24.71 49.00 -7.59
N PRO A 291 25.48 49.83 -8.30
CA PRO A 291 26.34 49.36 -9.40
C PRO A 291 27.46 48.43 -8.89
N ALA A 292 27.75 47.40 -9.68
CA ALA A 292 28.78 46.41 -9.35
C ALA A 292 30.19 47.03 -9.28
N PRO A 293 31.05 46.57 -8.36
CA PRO A 293 32.44 47.03 -8.27
C PRO A 293 33.26 46.63 -9.50
N PRO A 294 34.28 47.42 -9.90
CA PRO A 294 35.11 47.12 -11.05
C PRO A 294 35.95 45.84 -10.83
N ALA A 295 36.11 45.05 -11.89
CA ALA A 295 36.88 43.82 -11.85
C ALA A 295 38.37 44.09 -11.55
N ALA A 296 38.95 43.32 -10.62
CA ALA A 296 40.38 43.39 -10.31
C ALA A 296 41.21 42.75 -11.44
N PRO A 297 42.38 43.31 -11.80
CA PRO A 297 43.23 42.73 -12.83
C PRO A 297 43.89 41.43 -12.35
N THR A 298 43.69 40.34 -13.09
CA THR A 298 44.38 39.06 -12.86
C THR A 298 45.82 39.13 -13.35
N GLY A 299 46.71 39.70 -12.52
CA GLY A 299 48.14 39.73 -12.78
C GLY A 299 48.84 38.48 -12.27
N TRP A 300 49.06 37.51 -13.16
CA TRP A 300 50.08 36.45 -13.06
C TRP A 300 50.70 36.25 -14.46
N GLU A 301 51.93 35.72 -14.47
CA GLU A 301 52.82 35.61 -15.64
C GLU A 301 52.44 34.48 -16.63
#